data_AF-A0A1Y2B9Y9-F1
#
_entry.id   AF-A0A1Y2B9Y9-F1
#
_cell.length_a   1.000
_cell.length_b   1.000
_cell.length_c   1.000
_cell.angle_alpha   90.00
_cell.angle_beta   90.00
_cell.angle_gamma   90.00
#
_symmetry.space_group_name_H-M   'P 1'
#
loop_
_entity.id
_entity.type
_entity.pdbx_description
1 polymer ?
#
loop_
_entity_poly.entity_id
_entity_poly.type
_entity_poly.pdbx_seq_one_letter_code
_entity_poly.pdbx_strand_id
1 'polypeptide(L)'
;MYSFFSLASKDDITYYDHIENTILAFIKSEFFPWVCLILLLNKTKNWKNSVTTILLVHWFLRSLGDALRKCSYLLPITDHEDTEKTVWPHSKSRWIVGNAIAHIFWLSGEIVGDWYLYIRTKIVTNDRKKINLVLYCCIIYNIIKMILIYMMKTMI
;
A
#
# COMPACT_ATOMS: atom_id res chain seq x y z
N MET A 1 40.69 -14.13 -4.61
CA MET A 1 40.61 -12.65 -4.53
C MET A 1 39.54 -12.08 -5.49
N TYR A 2 39.56 -12.41 -6.79
CA TYR A 2 38.54 -11.97 -7.75
C TYR A 2 37.09 -12.39 -7.43
N SER A 3 36.89 -13.61 -6.91
CA SER A 3 35.56 -14.10 -6.51
C SER A 3 34.96 -13.31 -5.33
N PHE A 4 35.78 -12.96 -4.33
CA PHE A 4 35.34 -12.18 -3.16
C PHE A 4 34.99 -10.73 -3.51
N PHE A 5 35.79 -10.09 -4.37
CA PHE A 5 35.49 -8.74 -4.86
C PHE A 5 34.24 -8.71 -5.75
N SER A 6 34.02 -9.74 -6.56
CA SER A 6 32.79 -9.89 -7.36
C SER A 6 31.55 -10.10 -6.50
N LEU A 7 31.65 -10.85 -5.40
CA LEU A 7 30.54 -11.07 -4.46
C LEU A 7 30.17 -9.77 -3.73
N ALA A 8 31.16 -9.05 -3.17
CA ALA A 8 30.93 -7.77 -2.50
C ALA A 8 30.26 -6.75 -3.44
N SER A 9 30.75 -6.64 -4.69
CA SER A 9 30.12 -5.74 -5.68
C SER A 9 28.68 -6.12 -6.03
N LYS A 10 28.34 -7.42 -5.98
CA LYS A 10 27.01 -7.92 -6.36
C LYS A 10 25.99 -7.67 -5.24
N ASP A 11 26.41 -7.81 -3.99
CA ASP A 11 25.57 -7.51 -2.83
C ASP A 11 25.29 -6.01 -2.71
N ASP A 12 26.30 -5.17 -2.98
CA ASP A 12 26.15 -3.72 -3.02
C ASP A 12 25.15 -3.27 -4.11
N ILE A 13 25.28 -3.79 -5.34
CA ILE A 13 24.34 -3.50 -6.44
C ILE A 13 22.91 -3.88 -6.05
N THR A 14 22.73 -5.07 -5.48
CA THR A 14 21.41 -5.58 -5.06
C THR A 14 20.78 -4.69 -3.97
N TYR A 15 21.59 -4.17 -3.05
CA TYR A 15 21.11 -3.27 -1.99
C TYR A 15 20.61 -1.93 -2.55
N TYR A 16 21.38 -1.30 -3.44
CA TYR A 16 20.97 -0.04 -4.09
C TYR A 16 19.70 -0.23 -4.95
N ASP A 17 19.59 -1.36 -5.67
CA ASP A 17 18.40 -1.70 -6.44
C ASP A 17 17.16 -1.81 -5.56
N HIS A 18 17.28 -2.35 -4.35
CA HIS A 18 16.15 -2.45 -3.41
C HIS A 18 15.73 -1.09 -2.84
N ILE A 19 16.68 -0.20 -2.54
CA ILE A 19 16.38 1.17 -2.11
C ILE A 19 15.69 1.94 -3.25
N GLU A 20 16.25 1.89 -4.45
CA GLU A 20 15.67 2.54 -5.63
C GLU A 20 14.24 2.04 -5.85
N ASN A 21 14.03 0.72 -5.85
CA ASN A 21 12.70 0.15 -6.06
C ASN A 21 11.70 0.52 -4.96
N THR A 22 12.17 0.76 -3.73
CA THR A 22 11.35 1.23 -2.60
C THR A 22 10.90 2.67 -2.83
N ILE A 23 11.82 3.57 -3.19
CA ILE A 23 11.49 4.98 -3.47
C ILE A 23 10.59 5.07 -4.71
N LEU A 24 10.92 4.32 -5.76
CA LEU A 24 10.13 4.25 -6.98
C LEU A 24 8.75 3.62 -6.78
N ALA A 25 8.45 2.99 -5.63
CA ALA A 25 7.12 2.44 -5.36
C ALA A 25 6.01 3.51 -5.45
N PHE A 26 6.30 4.74 -5.02
CA PHE A 26 5.34 5.85 -5.08
C PHE A 26 5.05 6.32 -6.51
N ILE A 27 6.06 6.30 -7.37
CA ILE A 27 5.95 6.74 -8.78
C ILE A 27 5.39 5.63 -9.66
N LYS A 28 5.81 4.37 -9.42
CA LYS A 28 5.34 3.17 -10.12
C LYS A 28 3.92 2.76 -9.70
N SER A 29 3.34 3.39 -8.69
CA SER A 29 1.97 3.13 -8.28
C SER A 29 0.99 3.43 -9.42
N GLU A 30 0.06 2.50 -9.68
CA GLU A 30 -0.98 2.65 -10.72
C GLU A 30 -1.84 3.92 -10.52
N PHE A 31 -1.92 4.42 -9.29
CA PHE A 31 -2.70 5.60 -8.92
C PHE A 31 -1.94 6.92 -9.11
N PHE A 32 -0.62 6.88 -9.31
CA PHE A 32 0.20 8.08 -9.41
C PHE A 32 -0.17 8.98 -10.61
N PRO A 33 -0.37 8.47 -11.84
CA PRO A 33 -0.80 9.29 -12.97
C PRO A 33 -2.15 9.97 -12.70
N TRP A 34 -3.07 9.28 -12.02
CA TRP A 34 -4.38 9.82 -11.66
C TRP A 34 -4.29 10.96 -10.65
N VAL A 35 -3.41 10.84 -9.66
CA VAL A 35 -3.14 11.95 -8.72
C VAL A 35 -2.57 13.15 -9.46
N CYS A 36 -1.58 12.97 -10.33
CA CYS A 36 -1.03 14.05 -11.16
C CYS A 36 -2.11 14.72 -12.03
N LEU A 37 -2.97 13.93 -12.68
CA LEU A 37 -4.06 14.43 -13.50
C LEU A 37 -5.03 15.29 -12.69
N ILE A 38 -5.42 14.83 -11.50
CA ILE A 38 -6.37 15.56 -10.63
C ILE A 38 -5.75 16.83 -10.08
N LEU A 39 -4.46 16.80 -9.70
CA LEU A 39 -3.74 17.99 -9.26
C LEU A 39 -3.63 19.03 -10.39
N LEU A 40 -3.40 18.58 -11.63
CA LEU A 40 -3.37 19.44 -12.81
C LEU A 40 -4.74 20.07 -13.07
N LEU A 41 -5.81 19.28 -13.01
CA LEU A 41 -7.19 19.75 -13.24
C LEU A 41 -7.69 20.70 -12.14
N ASN A 42 -7.26 20.51 -10.89
CA ASN A 42 -7.67 21.35 -9.75
C ASN A 42 -6.75 22.54 -9.47
N LYS A 43 -5.81 22.87 -10.36
CA LYS A 43 -4.81 23.94 -10.17
C LYS A 43 -5.42 25.32 -9.87
N THR A 44 -6.68 25.57 -10.24
CA THR A 44 -7.37 26.88 -10.12
C THR A 44 -8.50 26.94 -9.09
N LYS A 45 -8.92 25.83 -8.48
CA LYS A 45 -10.11 25.81 -7.60
C LYS A 45 -9.82 25.10 -6.28
N ASN A 46 -9.93 25.85 -5.19
CA ASN A 46 -9.80 25.44 -3.77
C ASN A 46 -9.44 23.96 -3.52
N TRP A 47 -8.24 23.71 -3.01
CA TRP A 47 -7.69 22.41 -2.55
C TRP A 47 -8.54 21.69 -1.48
N LYS A 48 -9.70 22.24 -1.10
CA LYS A 48 -10.64 21.68 -0.13
C LYS A 48 -11.62 20.66 -0.73
N ASN A 49 -11.44 20.27 -1.99
CA ASN A 49 -12.25 19.23 -2.61
C ASN A 49 -12.01 17.89 -1.90
N SER A 50 -12.98 17.43 -1.11
CA SER A 50 -12.91 16.17 -0.35
C SER A 50 -12.51 14.98 -1.24
N VAL A 51 -12.92 15.01 -2.50
CA VAL A 51 -12.56 14.00 -3.52
C VAL A 51 -11.05 13.95 -3.77
N THR A 52 -10.38 15.08 -3.91
CA THR A 52 -8.93 15.14 -4.17
C THR A 52 -8.13 14.68 -2.96
N THR A 53 -8.55 15.08 -1.75
CA THR A 53 -7.91 14.62 -0.52
C THR A 53 -7.99 13.10 -0.37
N ILE A 54 -9.15 12.50 -0.64
CA ILE A 54 -9.32 11.04 -0.56
C ILE A 54 -8.43 10.30 -1.54
N LEU A 55 -8.35 10.75 -2.79
CA LEU A 55 -7.52 10.12 -3.81
C LEU A 55 -6.03 10.23 -3.49
N LEU A 56 -5.58 11.37 -2.95
CA LEU A 56 -4.20 11.57 -2.51
C LEU A 56 -3.87 10.65 -1.33
N VAL A 57 -4.74 10.56 -0.32
CA VAL A 57 -4.55 9.67 0.84
C VAL A 57 -4.57 8.19 0.40
N HIS A 58 -5.48 7.80 -0.50
CA HIS A 58 -5.55 6.45 -1.05
C HIS A 58 -4.25 6.06 -1.77
N TRP A 59 -3.77 6.89 -2.69
CA TRP A 59 -2.50 6.66 -3.39
C TRP A 59 -1.33 6.58 -2.41
N PHE A 60 -1.27 7.48 -1.42
CA PHE A 60 -0.21 7.49 -0.43
C PHE A 60 -0.19 6.21 0.40
N LEU A 61 -1.34 5.78 0.94
CA LEU A 61 -1.46 4.55 1.73
C LEU A 61 -1.11 3.31 0.91
N ARG A 62 -1.57 3.23 -0.34
CA ARG A 62 -1.27 2.10 -1.23
C ARG A 62 0.21 2.02 -1.54
N SER A 63 0.81 3.14 -1.92
CA SER A 63 2.24 3.25 -2.22
C SER A 63 3.12 2.97 -1.00
N LEU A 64 2.66 3.37 0.20
CA LEU A 64 3.36 3.09 1.45
C LEU A 64 3.36 1.58 1.78
N GLY A 65 2.25 0.89 1.53
CA GLY A 65 2.22 -0.58 1.64
C GLY A 65 3.18 -1.26 0.66
N ASP A 66 3.24 -0.79 -0.58
CA ASP A 66 4.17 -1.31 -1.60
C ASP A 66 5.63 -1.04 -1.22
N ALA A 67 5.91 0.16 -0.68
CA ALA A 67 7.23 0.51 -0.18
C ALA A 67 7.63 -0.40 0.99
N LEU A 68 6.75 -0.63 1.97
CA LEU A 68 7.02 -1.53 3.10
C LEU A 68 7.24 -2.98 2.67
N ARG A 69 6.48 -3.45 1.68
CA ARG A 69 6.71 -4.77 1.06
C ARG A 69 8.12 -4.87 0.51
N LYS A 70 8.60 -3.82 -0.18
CA LYS A 70 9.95 -3.78 -0.76
C LYS A 70 11.04 -3.59 0.31
N CYS A 71 10.79 -2.78 1.33
CA CYS A 71 11.68 -2.61 2.49
C CYS A 71 11.95 -3.93 3.20
N SER A 72 11.00 -4.88 3.22
CA SER A 72 11.23 -6.18 3.85
C SER A 72 12.39 -6.96 3.24
N TYR A 73 12.73 -6.74 1.96
CA TYR A 73 13.89 -7.39 1.32
C TYR A 73 15.23 -6.84 1.84
N LEU A 74 15.24 -5.64 2.44
CA LEU A 74 16.42 -5.05 3.06
C LEU A 74 16.74 -5.65 4.44
N LEU A 75 15.77 -6.33 5.08
CA LEU A 75 16.00 -6.98 6.37
C LEU A 75 16.87 -8.23 6.18
N PRO A 76 17.85 -8.51 7.06
CA PRO A 76 18.66 -9.71 6.94
C PRO A 76 17.82 -10.99 7.09
N ILE A 77 18.21 -12.06 6.38
CA ILE A 77 17.70 -13.41 6.62
C ILE A 77 18.45 -13.95 7.83
N THR A 78 18.00 -13.59 9.02
CA THR A 78 18.41 -14.28 10.25
C THR A 78 17.53 -15.51 10.37
N ASP A 79 17.96 -16.63 9.80
CA ASP A 79 17.65 -17.98 10.27
C ASP A 79 18.73 -18.91 9.67
N HIS A 80 19.57 -19.48 10.53
CA HIS A 80 20.66 -20.40 10.20
C HIS A 80 20.16 -21.83 9.90
N GLU A 81 18.85 -22.04 9.73
CA GLU A 81 18.24 -23.33 9.41
C GLU A 81 17.61 -23.28 8.01
N ASP A 82 18.25 -24.00 7.08
CA ASP A 82 17.72 -24.42 5.77
C ASP A 82 17.35 -23.33 4.74
N THR A 83 18.39 -22.65 4.23
CA THR A 83 18.32 -21.80 3.02
C THR A 83 17.90 -22.53 1.74
N GLU A 84 17.87 -23.87 1.72
CA GLU A 84 17.47 -24.64 0.53
C GLU A 84 15.97 -25.00 0.45
N LYS A 85 15.19 -24.81 1.54
CA LYS A 85 13.77 -25.23 1.60
C LYS A 85 12.81 -24.21 2.18
N THR A 86 13.26 -23.00 2.50
CA THR A 86 12.38 -21.99 3.11
C THR A 86 11.45 -21.36 2.05
N VAL A 87 10.15 -21.58 2.20
CA VAL A 87 9.12 -20.84 1.45
C VAL A 87 9.14 -19.38 1.92
N TRP A 88 9.06 -18.44 0.98
CA TRP A 88 9.02 -17.00 1.25
C TRP A 88 8.09 -16.69 2.44
N PRO A 89 8.53 -15.95 3.48
CA PRO A 89 9.57 -14.91 3.45
C PRO A 89 10.83 -15.16 4.31
N HIS A 90 11.25 -16.40 4.52
CA HIS A 90 12.56 -16.78 5.09
C HIS A 90 12.91 -16.27 6.51
N SER A 91 12.17 -15.34 7.11
CA SER A 91 12.30 -14.93 8.51
C SER A 91 11.01 -14.28 9.03
N LYS A 92 10.76 -14.43 10.34
CA LYS A 92 9.58 -13.83 11.00
C LYS A 92 9.52 -12.31 10.81
N SER A 93 10.67 -11.64 10.91
CA SER A 93 10.79 -10.18 10.76
C SER A 93 10.39 -9.71 9.36
N ARG A 94 10.82 -10.43 8.32
CA ARG A 94 10.43 -10.13 6.92
C ARG A 94 8.94 -10.32 6.69
N TRP A 95 8.35 -11.37 7.25
CA TRP A 95 6.91 -11.59 7.14
C TRP A 95 6.10 -10.49 7.83
N ILE A 96 6.49 -10.08 9.03
CA ILE A 96 5.79 -9.02 9.77
C ILE A 96 5.83 -7.70 9.00
N VAL A 97 7.01 -7.26 8.56
CA VAL A 97 7.14 -5.97 7.87
C VAL A 97 6.55 -6.02 6.47
N GLY A 98 6.93 -7.05 5.70
CA GLY A 98 6.58 -7.15 4.29
C GLY A 98 5.15 -7.62 4.06
N ASN A 99 4.54 -8.35 4.98
CA ASN A 99 3.19 -8.86 4.81
C ASN A 99 2.22 -8.18 5.78
N ALA A 100 2.41 -8.34 7.09
CA ALA A 100 1.42 -7.86 8.06
C ALA A 100 1.27 -6.34 8.05
N ILE A 101 2.36 -5.59 8.20
CA ILE A 101 2.29 -4.12 8.23
C ILE A 101 1.88 -3.58 6.85
N ALA A 102 2.46 -4.10 5.76
CA ALA A 102 2.10 -3.71 4.40
C ALA A 102 0.60 -3.89 4.11
N HIS A 103 0.00 -5.02 4.51
CA HIS A 103 -1.42 -5.27 4.32
C HIS A 103 -2.31 -4.32 5.13
N ILE A 104 -1.90 -3.89 6.32
CA ILE A 104 -2.64 -2.88 7.09
C ILE A 104 -2.73 -1.58 6.27
N PHE A 105 -1.63 -1.13 5.68
CA PHE A 105 -1.61 0.08 4.84
C PHE A 105 -2.43 -0.09 3.56
N TRP A 106 -2.36 -1.25 2.91
CA TRP A 106 -3.17 -1.56 1.74
C TRP A 106 -4.67 -1.56 2.04
N LEU A 107 -5.11 -2.28 3.08
CA LEU A 107 -6.51 -2.32 3.49
C LEU A 107 -7.00 -0.96 3.99
N SER A 108 -6.15 -0.19 4.69
CA SER A 108 -6.48 1.19 5.08
C SER A 108 -6.68 2.07 3.85
N GLY A 109 -5.83 1.91 2.83
CA GLY A 109 -5.98 2.58 1.53
C GLY A 109 -7.30 2.23 0.87
N GLU A 110 -7.69 0.96 0.84
CA GLU A 110 -8.97 0.52 0.31
C GLU A 110 -10.17 1.08 1.10
N ILE A 111 -10.12 1.15 2.43
CA ILE A 111 -11.17 1.75 3.25
C ILE A 111 -11.36 3.23 2.89
N VAL A 112 -10.26 3.98 2.75
CA VAL A 112 -10.30 5.38 2.30
C VAL A 112 -10.86 5.48 0.88
N GLY A 113 -10.48 4.56 -0.01
CA GLY A 113 -11.00 4.45 -1.37
C GLY A 113 -12.51 4.24 -1.42
N ASP A 114 -13.08 3.39 -0.55
CA ASP A 114 -14.52 3.13 -0.54
C ASP A 114 -15.35 4.39 -0.22
N TRP A 115 -14.82 5.30 0.62
CA TRP A 115 -15.48 6.58 0.92
C TRP A 115 -15.59 7.51 -0.29
N TYR A 116 -14.75 7.34 -1.32
CA TYR A 116 -14.86 8.08 -2.57
C TYR A 116 -16.22 7.84 -3.24
N LEU A 117 -16.69 6.59 -3.27
CA LEU A 117 -17.96 6.25 -3.89
C LEU A 117 -19.13 6.96 -3.20
N TYR A 118 -19.16 6.94 -1.86
CA TYR A 118 -20.18 7.63 -1.07
C TYR A 118 -20.19 9.15 -1.32
N ILE A 119 -19.02 9.79 -1.35
CA ILE A 119 -18.94 11.24 -1.59
C ILE A 119 -19.36 11.58 -3.01
N ARG A 120 -18.97 10.77 -4.01
CA ARG A 120 -19.37 10.99 -5.41
C ARG A 120 -20.86 10.82 -5.60
N THR A 121 -21.48 9.79 -5.02
CA THR A 121 -22.93 9.62 -5.13
C THR A 121 -23.69 10.75 -4.45
N LYS A 122 -23.25 11.20 -3.27
CA LYS A 122 -23.84 12.36 -2.57
C LYS A 122 -23.80 13.66 -3.39
N ILE A 123 -22.78 13.84 -4.24
CA ILE A 123 -22.67 15.02 -5.12
C ILE A 123 -23.55 14.89 -6.37
N VAL A 124 -23.68 13.68 -6.92
CA VAL A 124 -24.34 13.45 -8.23
C VAL A 124 -25.85 13.25 -8.10
N THR A 125 -26.33 12.61 -7.03
CA THR A 125 -27.76 12.38 -6.80
C THR A 125 -28.26 13.13 -5.57
N ASN A 126 -29.51 13.57 -5.61
CA ASN A 126 -30.20 14.16 -4.44
C ASN A 126 -31.14 13.14 -3.76
N ASP A 127 -31.28 11.93 -4.30
CA ASP A 127 -32.12 10.87 -3.74
C ASP A 127 -31.47 10.27 -2.49
N ARG A 128 -32.04 10.60 -1.33
CA ARG A 128 -31.55 10.13 -0.02
C ARG A 128 -31.56 8.61 0.11
N LYS A 129 -32.51 7.90 -0.53
CA LYS A 129 -32.57 6.43 -0.43
C LYS A 129 -31.36 5.80 -1.11
N LYS A 130 -30.98 6.29 -2.29
CA LYS A 130 -29.81 5.81 -3.03
C LYS A 130 -28.51 6.14 -2.33
N ILE A 131 -28.38 7.34 -1.77
CA ILE A 131 -27.20 7.74 -0.99
C ILE A 131 -27.04 6.84 0.25
N ASN A 132 -28.12 6.59 0.98
CA ASN A 132 -28.09 5.73 2.16
C ASN A 132 -27.74 4.28 1.79
N LEU A 133 -28.25 3.74 0.67
CA LEU A 133 -27.88 2.41 0.19
C LEU A 133 -26.36 2.29 -0.01
N VAL A 134 -25.75 3.25 -0.71
CA VAL A 134 -24.30 3.27 -0.93
C VAL A 134 -23.54 3.36 0.40
N LEU A 135 -24.02 4.19 1.33
CA LEU A 135 -23.42 4.30 2.67
C LEU A 135 -23.44 2.96 3.42
N TYR A 136 -24.57 2.25 3.42
CA TYR A 136 -24.68 0.94 4.07
C TYR A 136 -23.73 -0.09 3.44
N CYS A 137 -23.65 -0.13 2.10
CA CYS A 137 -22.68 -0.99 1.42
C CYS A 137 -21.24 -0.65 1.84
N CYS A 138 -20.84 0.63 1.80
CA CYS A 138 -19.50 1.06 2.22
C CYS A 138 -19.19 0.66 3.67
N ILE A 139 -20.14 0.83 4.60
CA ILE A 139 -19.94 0.45 6.00
C ILE A 139 -19.74 -1.07 6.14
N ILE A 140 -20.59 -1.87 5.50
CA ILE A 140 -20.50 -3.34 5.57
C ILE A 140 -19.17 -3.84 5.01
N TYR A 141 -18.76 -3.35 3.83
CA TYR A 141 -17.47 -3.72 3.23
C TYR A 141 -16.27 -3.28 4.09
N ASN A 142 -16.33 -2.08 4.68
CA ASN A 142 -15.28 -1.60 5.58
C ASN A 142 -15.17 -2.44 6.85
N ILE A 143 -16.29 -2.90 7.42
CA ILE A 143 -16.29 -3.81 8.58
C ILE A 143 -15.59 -5.13 8.23
N ILE A 144 -15.89 -5.72 7.06
CA ILE A 144 -15.23 -6.95 6.60
C ILE A 144 -13.71 -6.76 6.51
N LYS A 145 -13.24 -5.63 5.99
CA LYS A 145 -11.80 -5.30 5.91
C LYS A 145 -11.18 -5.14 7.30
N MET A 146 -11.89 -4.54 8.26
CA MET A 146 -11.43 -4.43 9.64
C MET A 146 -11.29 -5.80 10.32
N ILE A 147 -12.22 -6.73 10.06
CA ILE A 147 -12.13 -8.11 10.52
C ILE A 147 -10.91 -8.80 9.89
N LEU A 148 -10.65 -8.59 8.60
CA LEU A 148 -9.48 -9.16 7.92
C LEU A 148 -8.16 -8.67 8.54
N ILE A 149 -8.07 -7.38 8.88
CA ILE A 149 -6.91 -6.82 9.60
C ILE A 149 -6.75 -7.50 10.97
N TYR A 150 -7.85 -7.67 11.71
CA TYR A 150 -7.82 -8.31 13.03
C TYR A 150 -7.38 -9.78 12.95
N MET A 151 -7.93 -10.55 12.01
CA MET A 151 -7.54 -11.96 11.80
C MET A 151 -6.06 -12.08 11.42
N MET A 152 -5.55 -11.18 10.58
CA MET A 152 -4.14 -11.17 10.21
C MET A 152 -3.24 -10.91 11.42
N LYS A 153 -3.66 -10.07 12.37
CA LYS A 153 -2.95 -9.87 13.65
C LYS A 153 -2.89 -11.17 14.47
N THR A 154 -3.97 -11.95 14.52
CA THR A 154 -4.03 -13.21 15.28
C THR A 154 -3.13 -14.30 14.69
N MET A 155 -2.76 -14.21 13.41
CA MET A 155 -1.90 -15.19 12.73
C MET A 155 -0.38 -14.91 12.91
N ILE A 156 0.01 -13.75 13.46
CA ILE A 156 1.41 -13.33 13.75
C ILE A 156 1.87 -13.86 15.12
#